data_AF-A0A165P9N8-F1
#
_entry.id   AF-A0A165P9N8-F1
#
_cell.length_a   1.000
_cell.length_b   1.000
_cell.length_c   1.000
_cell.angle_alpha   90.00
_cell.angle_beta   90.00
_cell.angle_gamma   90.00
#
_symmetry.space_group_name_H-M   'P 1'
#
loop_
_entity.id
_entity.type
_entity.pdbx_description
1 polymer ?
#
loop_
_entity_poly.entity_id
_entity_poly.type
_entity_poly.pdbx_seq_one_letter_code
_entity_poly.pdbx_strand_id
1 'polypeptide(L)'
;MYLDIYSIAKLEREGTYQPPPSPLDLYAPRFVKGIGRTKMGLCPICIEGVEGEKRWFYMKTSAYNYHMQYYHGISPTTSRPFSPPTAFRTRARENPAPKERRKLVEGRCHKCRKWVACEGVKDVEVKVPEIYWWKHAAACHRGSEIVGEGGWYVEDGIWRDVCSAEGVEV
;
A
#
# COMPACT_ATOMS: atom_id res chain seq x y z
N MET A 1 -16.48 -5.72 -2.39
CA MET A 1 -16.79 -6.08 -3.79
C MET A 1 -15.83 -7.19 -4.17
N TYR A 2 -16.26 -8.43 -3.96
CA TYR A 2 -15.38 -9.61 -4.01
C TYR A 2 -15.20 -10.09 -5.44
N LEU A 3 -14.03 -10.65 -5.74
CA LEU A 3 -13.84 -11.45 -6.95
C LEU A 3 -14.86 -12.58 -6.90
N ASP A 4 -15.77 -12.60 -7.86
CA ASP A 4 -16.72 -13.71 -7.97
C ASP A 4 -15.98 -15.03 -8.25
N ILE A 5 -16.66 -16.15 -8.02
CA ILE A 5 -16.11 -17.49 -8.22
C ILE A 5 -15.56 -17.66 -9.65
N TYR A 6 -16.17 -16.99 -10.63
CA TYR A 6 -15.72 -16.97 -12.03
C TYR A 6 -14.37 -16.27 -12.21
N SER A 7 -14.13 -15.18 -11.49
CA SER A 7 -12.88 -14.44 -11.49
C SER A 7 -11.76 -15.24 -10.83
N ILE A 8 -12.04 -15.92 -9.73
CA ILE A 8 -11.08 -16.83 -9.06
C ILE A 8 -10.68 -17.97 -9.99
N ALA A 9 -11.66 -18.67 -10.58
CA ALA A 9 -11.39 -19.78 -11.51
C ALA A 9 -10.59 -19.35 -12.74
N LYS A 10 -10.71 -18.09 -13.16
CA LYS A 10 -9.90 -17.52 -14.25
C LYS A 10 -8.47 -17.23 -13.81
N LEU A 11 -8.27 -16.73 -12.58
CA LEU A 11 -6.95 -16.47 -12.01
C LEU A 11 -6.16 -17.75 -11.78
N GLU A 12 -6.83 -18.84 -11.38
CA GLU A 12 -6.22 -20.17 -11.23
C GLU A 12 -5.63 -20.73 -12.55
N ARG A 13 -6.13 -20.27 -13.70
CA ARG A 13 -5.56 -20.62 -15.01
C ARG A 13 -4.29 -19.83 -15.35
N GLU A 14 -4.09 -18.68 -14.72
CA GLU A 14 -2.96 -17.77 -14.98
C GLU A 14 -1.83 -17.90 -13.95
N GLY A 15 -2.15 -18.40 -12.75
CA GLY A 15 -1.20 -18.62 -11.68
C GLY A 15 -1.76 -19.54 -10.59
N THR A 16 -0.89 -19.95 -9.69
CA THR A 16 -1.23 -20.83 -8.58
C THR A 16 -1.58 -19.98 -7.36
N TYR A 17 -2.71 -20.31 -6.72
CA TYR A 17 -3.07 -19.72 -5.43
C TYR A 17 -1.99 -20.03 -4.39
N GLN A 18 -1.56 -19.00 -3.66
CA GLN A 18 -0.71 -19.14 -2.49
C GLN A 18 -1.42 -18.53 -1.29
N PRO A 19 -1.77 -19.34 -0.27
CA PRO A 19 -2.44 -18.83 0.91
C PRO A 19 -1.50 -17.86 1.65
N PRO A 20 -1.97 -16.66 2.01
CA PRO A 20 -1.20 -15.74 2.82
C PRO A 20 -1.09 -16.24 4.28
N PRO A 21 -0.19 -15.67 5.09
CA PRO A 21 -0.12 -15.97 6.52
C PRO A 21 -1.42 -15.69 7.29
N SER A 22 -2.18 -14.68 6.86
CA SER A 22 -3.53 -14.39 7.32
C SER A 22 -4.35 -13.85 6.15
N PRO A 23 -5.68 -14.10 6.10
CA PRO A 23 -6.59 -13.43 5.18
C PRO A 23 -6.48 -11.91 5.23
N LEU A 24 -6.06 -11.36 6.39
CA LEU A 24 -5.83 -9.94 6.66
C LEU A 24 -4.43 -9.44 6.31
N ASP A 25 -3.68 -10.17 5.47
CA ASP A 25 -2.40 -9.72 4.98
C ASP A 25 -2.58 -8.90 3.69
N LEU A 26 -2.48 -7.57 3.73
CA LEU A 26 -2.64 -6.74 2.52
C LEU A 26 -1.41 -6.75 1.59
N TYR A 27 -0.30 -7.37 2.01
CA TYR A 27 0.97 -7.34 1.28
C TYR A 27 1.18 -8.57 0.39
N ALA A 28 0.92 -9.77 0.90
CA ALA A 28 1.27 -11.03 0.25
C ALA A 28 0.43 -11.25 -1.01
N PRO A 29 1.04 -11.62 -2.16
CA PRO A 29 0.27 -11.94 -3.35
C PRO A 29 -0.55 -13.22 -3.10
N ARG A 30 -1.84 -13.19 -3.47
CA ARG A 30 -2.72 -14.37 -3.39
C ARG A 30 -2.48 -15.37 -4.52
N PHE A 31 -1.98 -14.89 -5.65
CA PHE A 31 -1.64 -15.72 -6.79
C PHE A 31 -0.21 -15.43 -7.24
N VAL A 32 0.53 -16.49 -7.57
CA VAL A 32 1.89 -16.40 -8.13
C VAL A 32 1.99 -17.22 -9.41
N LYS A 33 2.90 -16.83 -10.30
CA LYS A 33 3.21 -17.61 -11.50
C LYS A 33 4.70 -17.54 -11.83
N GLY A 34 5.15 -18.48 -12.65
CA GLY A 34 6.56 -18.62 -13.00
C GLY A 34 7.43 -19.07 -11.83
N ILE A 35 8.72 -19.20 -12.07
CA ILE A 35 9.70 -19.72 -11.11
C ILE A 35 10.97 -18.90 -11.15
N GLY A 36 11.79 -18.99 -10.10
CA GLY A 36 13.10 -18.34 -10.12
C GLY A 36 13.02 -16.84 -10.47
N ARG A 37 13.76 -16.42 -11.50
CA ARG A 37 13.80 -15.01 -11.96
C ARG A 37 12.51 -14.53 -12.62
N THR A 38 11.70 -15.46 -13.14
CA THR A 38 10.40 -15.13 -13.76
C THR A 38 9.25 -15.27 -12.78
N LYS A 39 9.49 -15.54 -11.49
CA LYS A 39 8.44 -15.58 -10.48
C LYS A 39 7.78 -14.20 -10.37
N MET A 40 6.47 -14.17 -10.57
CA MET A 40 5.63 -12.98 -10.46
C MET A 40 4.55 -13.20 -9.40
N GLY A 41 4.17 -12.11 -8.72
CA GLY A 41 3.01 -12.06 -7.83
C GLY A 41 1.94 -11.13 -8.39
N LEU A 42 0.67 -11.53 -8.30
CA LEU A 42 -0.47 -10.68 -8.59
C LEU A 42 -0.70 -9.75 -7.39
N CYS A 43 -0.79 -8.44 -7.64
CA CYS A 43 -1.15 -7.50 -6.59
C CYS A 43 -2.60 -7.72 -6.14
N PRO A 44 -2.88 -8.04 -4.86
CA PRO A 44 -4.24 -8.27 -4.38
C PRO A 44 -5.08 -6.99 -4.37
N ILE A 45 -4.47 -5.84 -4.08
CA ILE A 45 -5.19 -4.56 -3.97
C ILE A 45 -5.65 -4.06 -5.35
N CYS A 46 -4.84 -4.20 -6.41
CA CYS A 46 -5.27 -3.77 -7.74
C CYS A 46 -6.46 -4.57 -8.27
N ILE A 47 -6.47 -5.88 -8.02
CA ILE A 47 -7.52 -6.78 -8.55
C ILE A 47 -8.81 -6.71 -7.73
N GLU A 48 -8.73 -6.40 -6.44
CA GLU A 48 -9.90 -6.20 -5.56
C GLU A 48 -10.39 -4.74 -5.52
N GLY A 49 -9.57 -3.80 -5.99
CA GLY A 49 -9.90 -2.39 -6.08
C GLY A 49 -11.01 -2.09 -7.10
N VAL A 50 -11.47 -0.85 -7.12
CA VAL A 50 -12.61 -0.40 -7.95
C VAL A 50 -12.44 -0.72 -9.44
N GLU A 51 -11.20 -0.61 -9.95
CA GLU A 51 -10.91 -0.87 -11.37
C GLU A 51 -10.71 -2.36 -11.70
N GLY A 52 -10.52 -3.23 -10.68
CA GLY A 52 -10.37 -4.67 -10.86
C GLY A 52 -9.19 -5.08 -11.75
N GLU A 53 -8.09 -4.34 -11.73
CA GLU A 53 -7.00 -4.53 -12.69
C GLU A 53 -6.04 -5.66 -12.29
N LYS A 54 -5.83 -6.60 -13.20
CA LYS A 54 -4.86 -7.69 -13.04
C LYS A 54 -3.42 -7.19 -13.24
N ARG A 55 -2.73 -6.85 -12.15
CA ARG A 55 -1.33 -6.41 -12.19
C ARG A 55 -0.35 -7.43 -11.63
N TRP A 56 0.41 -8.08 -12.53
CA TRP A 56 1.48 -9.00 -12.19
C TRP A 56 2.83 -8.29 -12.12
N PHE A 57 3.58 -8.50 -11.04
CA PHE A 57 4.91 -7.91 -10.88
C PHE A 57 5.96 -8.97 -10.58
N TYR A 58 7.17 -8.81 -11.14
CA TYR A 58 8.31 -9.66 -10.82
C TYR A 58 8.67 -9.55 -9.33
N MET A 59 8.85 -10.70 -8.69
CA MET A 59 9.16 -10.77 -7.26
C MET A 59 10.65 -10.58 -7.00
N LYS A 60 11.54 -11.13 -7.85
CA LYS A 60 13.00 -11.09 -7.63
C LYS A 60 13.67 -9.75 -7.94
N THR A 61 13.01 -8.86 -8.67
CA THR A 61 13.53 -7.52 -9.00
C THR A 61 12.96 -6.42 -8.09
N SER A 62 12.30 -6.82 -7.00
CA SER A 62 11.59 -5.92 -6.08
C SER A 62 10.46 -5.10 -6.73
N ALA A 63 10.08 -5.36 -7.99
CA ALA A 63 9.00 -4.64 -8.66
C ALA A 63 7.68 -4.77 -7.88
N TYR A 64 7.37 -5.97 -7.40
CA TYR A 64 6.21 -6.21 -6.53
C TYR A 64 6.29 -5.38 -5.24
N ASN A 65 7.42 -5.47 -4.54
CA ASN A 65 7.64 -4.78 -3.26
C ASN A 65 7.59 -3.24 -3.40
N TYR A 66 8.14 -2.69 -4.49
CA TYR A 66 8.06 -1.27 -4.81
C TYR A 66 6.63 -0.85 -5.11
N HIS A 67 5.87 -1.66 -5.85
CA HIS A 67 4.47 -1.38 -6.14
C HIS A 67 3.65 -1.33 -4.84
N MET A 68 3.76 -2.35 -3.98
CA MET A 68 3.02 -2.37 -2.71
C MET A 68 3.35 -1.18 -1.82
N GLN A 69 4.63 -0.81 -1.68
CA GLN A 69 5.04 0.30 -0.81
C GLN A 69 4.74 1.68 -1.39
N TYR A 70 4.93 1.89 -2.69
CA TYR A 70 4.92 3.23 -3.28
C TYR A 70 3.70 3.54 -4.14
N TYR A 71 2.87 2.53 -4.43
CA TYR A 71 1.59 2.71 -5.10
C TYR A 71 0.40 2.48 -4.16
N HIS A 72 0.54 1.61 -3.15
CA HIS A 72 -0.51 1.34 -2.17
C HIS A 72 -0.16 1.74 -0.74
N GLY A 73 1.08 2.14 -0.46
CA GLY A 73 1.48 2.50 0.89
C GLY A 73 1.48 1.32 1.87
N ILE A 74 1.62 0.08 1.40
CA ILE A 74 1.60 -1.12 2.25
C ILE A 74 3.01 -1.50 2.69
N SER A 75 3.17 -1.68 4.00
CA SER A 75 4.38 -2.13 4.65
C SER A 75 4.60 -3.64 4.42
N PRO A 76 5.77 -4.07 3.90
CA PRO A 76 6.11 -5.49 3.81
C PRO A 76 6.35 -6.14 5.19
N THR A 77 6.52 -5.33 6.24
CA THR A 77 6.83 -5.82 7.59
C THR A 77 5.57 -6.06 8.41
N THR A 78 4.56 -5.21 8.26
CA THR A 78 3.30 -5.30 9.03
C THR A 78 2.15 -5.84 8.20
N SER A 79 2.34 -5.99 6.89
CA SER A 79 1.30 -6.36 5.94
C SER A 79 0.07 -5.42 5.97
N ARG A 80 0.27 -4.18 6.41
CA ARG A 80 -0.75 -3.14 6.62
C ARG A 80 -0.31 -1.80 6.02
N PRO A 81 -1.22 -0.82 5.83
CA PRO A 81 -0.85 0.52 5.40
C PRO A 81 0.18 1.16 6.33
N PHE A 82 1.10 1.94 5.77
CA PHE A 82 1.97 2.79 6.57
C PHE A 82 1.16 3.80 7.36
N SER A 83 1.52 4.00 8.63
CA SER A 83 0.87 4.98 9.49
C SER A 83 0.83 6.39 8.86
N PRO A 84 -0.29 7.11 8.99
CA PRO A 84 -0.42 8.45 8.43
C PRO A 84 0.42 9.47 9.21
N PRO A 85 0.60 10.69 8.68
CA PRO A 85 1.15 11.80 9.46
C PRO A 85 0.29 12.09 10.70
N THR A 86 0.95 12.34 11.83
CA THR A 86 0.27 12.72 13.10
C THR A 86 -0.23 14.16 13.11
N ALA A 87 0.27 14.99 12.19
CA ALA A 87 -0.15 16.36 11.98
C ALA A 87 0.30 16.81 10.58
N PHE A 88 -0.37 17.82 10.04
CA PHE A 88 0.02 18.48 8.79
C PHE A 88 0.38 19.93 9.05
N ARG A 89 1.31 20.47 8.25
CA ARG A 89 1.58 21.91 8.17
C ARG A 89 1.88 22.31 6.74
N THR A 90 1.73 23.59 6.43
CA THR A 90 2.15 24.16 5.14
C THR A 90 3.32 25.10 5.37
N ARG A 91 4.41 24.88 4.65
CA ARG A 91 5.63 25.70 4.71
C ARG A 91 5.84 26.43 3.39
N ALA A 92 6.08 27.74 3.43
CA ALA A 92 6.52 28.49 2.25
C ALA A 92 7.95 28.08 1.86
N ARG A 93 8.21 27.92 0.56
CA ARG A 93 9.55 27.69 0.03
C ARG A 93 10.24 29.01 -0.23
N GLU A 94 11.52 29.05 0.11
CA GLU A 94 12.39 30.17 -0.21
C GLU A 94 12.83 30.06 -1.68
N ASN A 95 12.65 31.14 -2.45
CA ASN A 95 13.07 31.26 -3.85
C ASN A 95 12.61 30.10 -4.78
N PRO A 96 11.30 29.83 -4.93
CA PRO A 96 10.80 28.79 -5.83
C PRO A 96 11.07 29.15 -7.30
N ALA A 97 11.54 28.18 -8.09
CA ALA A 97 11.67 28.38 -9.54
C ALA A 97 10.28 28.48 -10.22
N PRO A 98 10.16 29.03 -11.45
CA PRO A 98 8.86 29.32 -12.09
C PRO A 98 7.88 28.15 -12.24
N LYS A 99 8.35 26.89 -12.19
CA LYS A 99 7.53 25.67 -12.30
C LYS A 99 7.53 24.83 -11.01
N GLU A 100 7.92 25.45 -9.91
CA GLU A 100 7.95 24.80 -8.61
C GLU A 100 6.87 25.36 -7.69
N ARG A 101 6.41 24.50 -6.79
CA ARG A 101 5.45 24.89 -5.76
C ARG A 101 6.07 25.94 -4.86
N ARG A 102 5.29 26.98 -4.55
CA ARG A 102 5.66 28.05 -3.61
C ARG A 102 5.47 27.64 -2.14
N LYS A 103 4.62 26.64 -1.91
CA LYS A 103 4.32 26.07 -0.59
C LYS A 103 4.43 24.56 -0.68
N LEU A 104 4.85 23.93 0.41
CA LEU A 104 4.82 22.47 0.57
C LEU A 104 4.03 22.10 1.81
N VAL A 105 3.16 21.11 1.68
CA VAL A 105 2.53 20.38 2.76
C VAL A 105 3.54 19.39 3.30
N GLU A 106 3.75 19.45 4.61
CA GLU A 106 4.60 18.54 5.37
C GLU A 106 3.75 17.80 6.41
N GLY A 107 4.03 16.51 6.56
CA GLY A 107 3.47 15.64 7.59
C GLY A 107 4.45 15.41 8.74
N ARG A 108 3.94 15.33 9.98
CA ARG A 108 4.75 15.00 11.16
C ARG A 108 4.79 13.49 11.40
N CYS A 109 5.97 12.89 11.32
CA CYS A 109 6.18 11.45 11.58
C CYS A 109 5.96 11.11 13.07
N HIS A 110 5.20 10.05 13.36
CA HIS A 110 5.01 9.56 14.73
C HIS A 110 6.31 9.03 15.33
N LYS A 111 7.13 8.36 14.51
CA LYS A 111 8.37 7.71 14.94
C LYS A 111 9.52 8.70 15.12
N CYS A 112 9.95 9.35 14.04
CA CYS A 112 11.13 10.23 14.08
C CYS A 112 10.81 11.67 14.48
N ARG A 113 9.52 12.03 14.62
CA ARG A 113 9.02 13.36 14.98
C ARG A 113 9.40 14.50 14.01
N LYS A 114 10.07 14.19 12.90
CA LYS A 114 10.42 15.15 11.83
C LYS A 114 9.19 15.51 11.00
N TRP A 115 9.24 16.72 10.45
CA TRP A 115 8.35 17.17 9.39
C TRP A 115 8.92 16.74 8.05
N VAL A 116 8.10 16.06 7.25
CA VAL A 116 8.49 15.43 5.99
C VAL A 116 7.56 15.91 4.90
N ALA A 117 8.10 16.28 3.74
CA ALA A 117 7.26 16.69 2.61
C ALA A 117 6.30 15.56 2.20
N CYS A 118 5.01 15.89 2.12
CA CYS A 118 3.97 15.01 1.61
C CYS A 118 3.75 15.18 0.11
N GLU A 119 4.42 16.14 -0.52
CA GLU A 119 4.31 16.43 -1.94
C GLU A 119 5.69 16.75 -2.56
N GLY A 120 5.74 16.68 -3.90
CA GLY A 120 6.93 16.99 -4.67
C GLY A 120 7.16 18.49 -4.87
N VAL A 121 8.40 18.88 -5.09
CA VAL A 121 8.76 20.29 -5.37
C VAL A 121 8.17 20.80 -6.68
N LYS A 122 8.12 19.93 -7.70
CA LYS A 122 7.56 20.28 -9.01
C LYS A 122 6.05 20.40 -8.91
N ASP A 123 5.51 21.44 -9.53
CA ASP A 123 4.06 21.61 -9.65
C ASP A 123 3.55 20.82 -10.84
N VAL A 124 3.56 19.49 -10.69
CA VAL A 124 3.05 18.54 -11.69
C VAL A 124 2.14 17.56 -10.98
N GLU A 125 1.12 17.12 -11.71
CA GLU A 125 0.30 16.00 -11.28
C GLU A 125 1.15 14.72 -11.26
N VAL A 126 1.04 13.97 -10.17
CA VAL A 126 1.71 12.68 -10.00
C VAL A 126 0.65 11.60 -9.88
N LYS A 127 0.95 10.39 -10.37
CA LYS A 127 0.01 9.26 -10.32
C LYS A 127 -0.40 8.88 -8.91
N VAL A 128 0.47 9.13 -7.93
CA VAL A 128 0.27 8.80 -6.53
C VAL A 128 0.77 9.99 -5.71
N PRO A 129 -0.12 10.88 -5.26
CA PRO A 129 0.24 12.03 -4.44
C PRO A 129 0.99 11.64 -3.15
N GLU A 130 0.57 10.56 -2.49
CA GLU A 130 1.05 10.10 -1.18
C GLU A 130 2.45 9.48 -1.22
N ILE A 131 2.99 9.20 -2.42
CA ILE A 131 4.27 8.50 -2.60
C ILE A 131 5.43 9.15 -1.84
N TYR A 132 5.41 10.47 -1.69
CA TYR A 132 6.43 11.22 -0.96
C TYR A 132 6.45 10.86 0.53
N TRP A 133 5.26 10.72 1.14
CA TRP A 133 5.14 10.24 2.51
C TRP A 133 5.54 8.77 2.62
N TRP A 134 5.05 7.92 1.72
CA TRP A 134 5.33 6.48 1.79
C TRP A 134 6.82 6.15 1.64
N LYS A 135 7.57 6.90 0.85
CA LYS A 135 9.05 6.77 0.80
C LYS A 135 9.70 6.99 2.15
N HIS A 136 9.24 8.00 2.91
CA HIS A 136 9.71 8.19 4.27
C HIS A 136 9.27 7.07 5.19
N ALA A 137 7.99 6.71 5.16
CA ALA A 137 7.43 5.67 6.01
C ALA A 137 8.13 4.31 5.81
N ALA A 138 8.36 3.90 4.56
CA ALA A 138 9.09 2.68 4.20
C ALA A 138 10.51 2.64 4.82
N ALA A 139 11.22 3.77 4.80
CA ALA A 139 12.57 3.85 5.36
C ALA A 139 12.58 3.99 6.90
N CYS A 140 11.58 4.69 7.46
CA CYS A 140 11.56 5.13 8.84
C CYS A 140 10.77 4.18 9.76
N HIS A 141 9.55 3.81 9.41
CA HIS A 141 8.60 3.15 10.32
C HIS A 141 9.10 1.77 10.75
N ARG A 142 9.64 0.94 9.83
CA ARG A 142 10.23 -0.37 10.14
C ARG A 142 9.38 -1.21 11.11
N GLY A 143 8.08 -1.29 10.87
CA GLY A 143 7.15 -2.02 11.72
C GLY A 143 6.51 -1.23 12.88
N SER A 144 6.91 0.02 13.11
CA SER A 144 6.25 0.86 14.12
C SER A 144 4.95 1.45 13.59
N GLU A 145 3.89 1.32 14.36
CA GLU A 145 2.52 1.75 14.04
C GLU A 145 2.04 2.82 15.05
N ILE A 146 1.03 3.61 14.67
CA ILE A 146 0.37 4.53 15.61
C ILE A 146 -0.64 3.72 16.44
N VAL A 147 -0.64 3.93 17.77
CA VAL A 147 -1.56 3.22 18.66
C VAL A 147 -3.00 3.55 18.31
N GLY A 148 -3.82 2.52 18.11
CA GLY A 148 -5.23 2.64 17.76
C GLY A 148 -5.50 2.92 16.28
N GLU A 149 -4.48 2.87 15.41
CA GLU A 149 -4.74 2.93 13.97
C GLU A 149 -5.41 1.65 13.46
N GLY A 150 -6.36 1.81 12.53
CA GLY A 150 -7.26 0.75 12.07
C GLY A 150 -8.07 1.21 10.87
N GLY A 151 -9.20 0.55 10.60
CA GLY A 151 -10.09 0.90 9.48
C GLY A 151 -9.46 0.65 8.10
N TRP A 152 -8.57 -0.34 7.99
CA TRP A 152 -7.87 -0.67 6.74
C TRP A 152 -8.76 -1.43 5.74
N TYR A 153 -9.91 -1.93 6.21
CA TYR A 153 -10.82 -2.79 5.47
C TYR A 153 -12.19 -2.13 5.35
N VAL A 154 -12.91 -2.50 4.31
CA VAL A 154 -14.33 -2.18 4.21
C VAL A 154 -15.10 -3.11 5.16
N GLU A 155 -15.79 -2.53 6.13
CA GLU A 155 -16.53 -3.29 7.15
C GLU A 155 -17.85 -3.85 6.61
N ASP A 156 -17.76 -4.84 5.72
CA ASP A 156 -18.92 -5.55 5.17
C ASP A 156 -19.17 -6.90 5.86
N GLY A 157 -20.07 -7.72 5.31
CA GLY A 157 -20.39 -9.03 5.88
C GLY A 157 -19.20 -9.99 5.87
N ILE A 158 -18.38 -9.95 4.82
CA ILE A 158 -17.27 -10.89 4.68
C ILE A 158 -16.10 -10.44 5.55
N TRP A 159 -15.86 -9.14 5.71
CA TRP A 159 -14.94 -8.66 6.74
C TRP A 159 -15.29 -9.22 8.12
N ARG A 160 -16.57 -9.15 8.52
CA ARG A 160 -17.04 -9.68 9.80
C ARG A 160 -16.85 -11.19 9.92
N ASP A 161 -17.14 -11.94 8.87
CA ASP A 161 -16.93 -13.40 8.84
C ASP A 161 -15.44 -13.75 8.98
N VAL A 162 -14.57 -13.02 8.28
CA VAL A 162 -13.11 -13.19 8.38
C VAL A 162 -12.60 -12.83 9.78
N CYS A 163 -13.05 -11.71 10.36
CA CYS A 163 -12.70 -11.34 11.74
C CYS A 163 -13.14 -12.40 12.74
N SER A 164 -14.37 -12.93 12.60
CA SER A 164 -14.87 -14.00 13.45
C SER A 164 -14.04 -15.28 13.32
N ALA A 165 -13.58 -15.63 12.12
CA ALA A 165 -12.75 -16.80 11.88
C ALA A 165 -11.31 -16.63 12.42
N GLU A 166 -10.77 -15.42 12.34
CA GLU A 166 -9.41 -15.07 12.81
C GLU A 166 -9.36 -14.69 14.30
N GLY A 167 -10.50 -14.61 14.98
CA GLY A 167 -10.59 -14.19 16.39
C GLY A 167 -10.22 -12.72 16.62
N VAL A 168 -10.47 -11.87 15.62
CA VAL A 168 -10.22 -10.42 15.67
C VAL A 168 -11.48 -9.70 16.12
N GLU A 169 -11.39 -8.88 17.16
CA GLU A 169 -12.50 -8.02 17.60
C GLU A 169 -12.80 -6.95 16.53
N VAL A 170 -14.09 -6.81 16.21
CA VAL A 170 -14.63 -5.80 15.26
C VAL A 170 -15.14 -4.60 16.03
#